data_AF-A0A3D3I171-F1
#
_entry.id   AF-A0A3D3I171-F1
#
_cell.length_a   1.000
_cell.length_b   1.000
_cell.length_c   1.000
_cell.angle_alpha   90.00
_cell.angle_beta   90.00
_cell.angle_gamma   90.00
#
_symmetry.space_group_name_H-M   'P 1'
#
loop_
_entity.id
_entity.type
_entity.pdbx_description
1 polymer ?
#
loop_
_entity_poly.entity_id
_entity_poly.type
_entity_poly.pdbx_seq_one_letter_code
_entity_poly.pdbx_strand_id
1 'polypeptide(L)'
;GGHSAIVETRGNRDCHIILRGGKTPNYDEKSVSDAAGKLRKAGLPERVMVDLSHANSRRDPERQPEIAADVVRQRATGTSPIVGIMMESNLVGGKQSLESGQPLVYGQSITDGCLSWESTLATFETLA
;
A
#
# COMPACT_ATOMS: atom_id res chain seq x y z
N GLY A 1 -20.53 19.09 20.99
CA GLY A 1 -21.65 18.16 21.20
C GLY A 1 -21.84 17.36 19.94
N GLY A 2 -21.84 16.03 20.05
CA GLY A 2 -22.24 15.11 18.98
C GLY A 2 -23.40 14.28 19.53
N HIS A 3 -24.61 14.61 19.13
CA HIS A 3 -25.80 13.86 19.53
C HIS A 3 -26.01 12.71 18.54
N SER A 4 -26.49 11.57 19.03
CA SER A 4 -26.84 10.44 18.18
C SER A 4 -27.95 10.85 17.20
N ALA A 5 -27.81 10.39 15.96
CA ALA A 5 -28.77 10.64 14.90
C ALA A 5 -28.91 9.39 14.04
N ILE A 6 -30.06 9.26 13.38
CA ILE A 6 -30.26 8.26 12.33
C ILE A 6 -29.76 8.87 11.02
N VAL A 7 -28.90 8.14 10.33
CA VAL A 7 -28.27 8.60 9.07
C VAL A 7 -28.49 7.55 7.99
N GLU A 8 -28.93 8.01 6.82
CA GLU A 8 -28.99 7.22 5.60
C GLU A 8 -27.91 7.70 4.62
N THR A 9 -27.27 6.77 3.91
CA THR A 9 -26.25 7.08 2.91
C THR A 9 -26.65 6.55 1.54
N ARG A 10 -26.10 7.14 0.48
CA ARG A 10 -26.36 6.75 -0.91
C ARG A 10 -25.55 5.53 -1.38
N GLY A 11 -24.68 5.00 -0.51
CA GLY A 11 -23.63 4.06 -0.89
C GLY A 11 -22.47 4.74 -1.64
N ASN A 12 -21.30 4.10 -1.63
CA ASN A 12 -20.10 4.56 -2.32
C ASN A 12 -19.71 3.55 -3.42
N ARG A 13 -19.71 4.00 -4.68
CA ARG A 13 -19.37 3.15 -5.85
C ARG A 13 -17.88 3.18 -6.20
N ASP A 14 -17.09 4.02 -5.53
CA ASP A 14 -15.68 4.22 -5.80
C ASP A 14 -14.77 3.43 -4.85
N CYS A 15 -15.33 2.39 -4.22
CA CYS A 15 -14.57 1.41 -3.46
C CYS A 15 -13.69 0.54 -4.37
N HIS A 16 -12.60 0.05 -3.80
CA HIS A 16 -11.65 -0.87 -4.42
C HIS A 16 -11.02 -1.73 -3.32
N ILE A 17 -10.30 -2.78 -3.71
CA ILE A 17 -9.57 -3.62 -2.75
C ILE A 17 -8.11 -3.18 -2.64
N ILE A 18 -7.51 -3.46 -1.48
CA ILE A 18 -6.08 -3.27 -1.23
C ILE A 18 -5.44 -4.64 -0.97
N LEU A 19 -4.49 -5.04 -1.80
CA LEU A 19 -3.64 -6.21 -1.58
C LEU A 19 -2.45 -5.78 -0.73
N ARG A 20 -2.46 -6.18 0.55
CA ARG A 20 -1.47 -5.79 1.57
C ARG A 20 -0.71 -6.94 2.21
N GLY A 21 -0.68 -8.08 1.52
CA GLY A 21 -0.16 -9.35 2.01
C GLY A 21 -1.07 -10.04 3.02
N GLY A 22 -0.56 -11.13 3.58
CA GLY A 22 -1.18 -11.92 4.64
C GLY A 22 -0.12 -12.80 5.30
N LYS A 23 -0.34 -14.13 5.35
CA LYS A 23 0.71 -15.08 5.74
C LYS A 23 1.91 -15.04 4.79
N THR A 24 1.64 -14.74 3.52
CA THR A 24 2.63 -14.51 2.46
C THR A 24 2.32 -13.18 1.76
N PRO A 25 3.29 -12.56 1.08
CA PRO A 25 3.02 -11.47 0.14
C PRO A 25 2.00 -11.89 -0.93
N ASN A 26 1.27 -10.91 -1.48
CA ASN A 26 0.26 -11.10 -2.52
C ASN A 26 0.23 -9.95 -3.55
N TYR A 27 1.39 -9.37 -3.83
CA TYR A 27 1.56 -8.32 -4.86
C TYR A 27 1.89 -8.87 -6.25
N ASP A 28 2.27 -10.14 -6.36
CA ASP A 28 2.69 -10.77 -7.61
C ASP A 28 1.53 -10.88 -8.61
N GLU A 29 1.88 -11.02 -9.89
CA GLU A 29 0.91 -11.05 -11.00
C GLU A 29 -0.19 -12.10 -10.81
N LYS A 30 0.15 -13.28 -10.30
CA LYS A 30 -0.84 -14.34 -10.05
C LYS A 30 -1.81 -13.89 -8.95
N SER A 31 -1.32 -13.35 -7.85
CA SER A 31 -2.16 -12.83 -6.77
C SER A 31 -3.09 -11.69 -7.24
N VAL A 32 -2.58 -10.77 -8.06
CA VAL A 32 -3.35 -9.66 -8.65
C VAL A 32 -4.43 -10.19 -9.59
N SER A 33 -4.10 -11.13 -10.48
CA SER A 33 -5.04 -11.75 -11.40
C SER A 33 -6.12 -12.57 -10.67
N ASP A 34 -5.74 -13.33 -9.64
CA ASP A 34 -6.66 -14.08 -8.79
C ASP A 34 -7.66 -13.13 -8.08
N ALA A 35 -7.19 -11.96 -7.63
CA ALA A 35 -8.02 -10.95 -6.99
C ALA A 35 -9.00 -10.29 -7.98
N ALA A 36 -8.51 -9.87 -9.15
CA ALA A 36 -9.35 -9.33 -10.23
C ALA A 36 -10.41 -10.34 -10.71
N GLY A 37 -10.03 -11.61 -10.85
CA GLY A 37 -10.96 -12.70 -11.17
C GLY A 37 -12.08 -12.86 -10.13
N LYS A 38 -11.80 -12.68 -8.85
CA LYS A 38 -12.82 -12.71 -7.78
C LYS A 38 -13.76 -11.50 -7.84
N LEU A 39 -13.23 -10.31 -8.10
CA LEU A 39 -14.04 -9.09 -8.28
C LEU A 39 -15.02 -9.25 -9.44
N ARG A 40 -14.52 -9.70 -10.59
CA ARG A 40 -15.34 -9.97 -11.78
C ARG A 40 -16.43 -11.00 -11.51
N LYS A 41 -16.12 -12.11 -10.83
CA LYS A 41 -17.12 -13.13 -10.44
C LYS A 41 -18.19 -12.57 -9.51
N ALA A 42 -17.85 -11.57 -8.69
CA ALA A 42 -18.79 -10.87 -7.82
C ALA A 42 -19.54 -9.72 -8.51
N GLY A 43 -19.31 -9.47 -9.81
CA GLY A 43 -19.91 -8.34 -10.53
C GLY A 43 -19.37 -6.97 -10.12
N LEU A 44 -18.15 -6.92 -9.56
CA LEU A 44 -17.50 -5.69 -9.10
C LEU A 44 -16.43 -5.23 -10.10
N PRO A 45 -16.14 -3.91 -10.18
CA PRO A 45 -15.01 -3.39 -10.95
C PRO A 45 -13.68 -4.01 -10.51
N GLU A 46 -12.83 -4.35 -11.46
CA GLU A 46 -11.50 -4.94 -11.24
C GLU A 46 -10.46 -3.88 -10.85
N ARG A 47 -10.70 -3.23 -9.70
CA ARG A 47 -9.86 -2.16 -9.17
C ARG A 47 -9.03 -2.70 -8.01
N VAL A 48 -7.73 -2.85 -8.24
CA VAL A 48 -6.77 -3.34 -7.25
C VAL A 48 -5.76 -2.27 -6.93
N MET A 49 -5.64 -1.92 -5.65
CA MET A 49 -4.49 -1.16 -5.15
C MET A 49 -3.51 -2.13 -4.47
N VAL A 50 -2.21 -1.94 -4.71
CA VAL A 50 -1.17 -2.76 -4.07
C VAL A 50 -0.50 -1.95 -2.96
N ASP A 51 -0.57 -2.43 -1.73
CA ASP A 51 0.21 -1.90 -0.62
C ASP A 51 1.61 -2.50 -0.65
N LEU A 52 2.61 -1.65 -0.83
CA LEU A 52 4.01 -2.05 -0.93
C LEU A 52 4.59 -2.44 0.44
N SER A 53 3.99 -1.98 1.55
CA SER A 53 4.50 -2.16 2.92
C SER A 53 3.92 -3.43 3.58
N HIS A 54 3.78 -3.40 4.90
CA HIS A 54 3.12 -4.42 5.73
C HIS A 54 3.55 -5.86 5.40
N ALA A 55 2.59 -6.75 5.13
CA ALA A 55 2.91 -8.16 4.91
C ALA A 55 3.50 -8.42 3.51
N ASN A 56 3.32 -7.50 2.56
CA ASN A 56 3.99 -7.57 1.26
C ASN A 56 5.49 -7.32 1.39
N SER A 57 5.87 -6.30 2.17
CA SER A 57 7.27 -6.03 2.50
C SER A 57 7.85 -6.97 3.56
N ARG A 58 7.02 -7.82 4.19
CA ARG A 58 7.41 -8.59 5.40
C ARG A 58 7.86 -7.67 6.55
N ARG A 59 7.26 -6.48 6.63
CA ARG A 59 7.57 -5.40 7.58
C ARG A 59 9.00 -4.88 7.46
N ASP A 60 9.61 -5.04 6.28
CA ASP A 60 10.91 -4.48 5.93
C ASP A 60 10.72 -3.33 4.94
N PRO A 61 10.87 -2.06 5.35
CA PRO A 61 10.58 -0.90 4.51
C PRO A 61 11.41 -0.88 3.23
N GLU A 62 12.65 -1.37 3.27
CA GLU A 62 13.59 -1.37 2.14
C GLU A 62 13.18 -2.32 1.01
N ARG A 63 12.16 -3.16 1.23
CA ARG A 63 11.57 -4.02 0.19
C ARG A 63 10.48 -3.32 -0.62
N GLN A 64 9.96 -2.18 -0.17
CA GLN A 64 8.93 -1.44 -0.90
C GLN A 64 9.33 -1.07 -2.34
N PRO A 65 10.57 -0.61 -2.64
CA PRO A 65 11.00 -0.29 -4.00
C PRO A 65 11.04 -1.50 -4.94
N GLU A 66 11.45 -2.67 -4.44
CA GLU A 66 11.42 -3.93 -5.21
C GLU A 66 9.99 -4.27 -5.64
N ILE A 67 9.05 -4.12 -4.70
CA ILE A 67 7.63 -4.40 -4.93
C ILE A 67 7.03 -3.38 -5.90
N ALA A 68 7.42 -2.10 -5.80
CA ALA A 68 7.02 -1.06 -6.73
C ALA A 68 7.45 -1.39 -8.17
N ALA A 69 8.71 -1.81 -8.36
CA ALA A 69 9.23 -2.20 -9.67
C ALA A 69 8.44 -3.38 -10.26
N ASP A 70 8.06 -4.37 -9.44
CA ASP A 70 7.22 -5.48 -9.88
C ASP A 70 5.82 -5.01 -10.34
N VAL A 71 5.19 -4.13 -9.56
CA VAL A 71 3.90 -3.53 -9.92
C VAL A 71 3.96 -2.75 -11.23
N VAL A 72 5.04 -1.99 -11.46
CA VAL A 72 5.26 -1.27 -12.73
C VAL A 72 5.36 -2.24 -13.91
N ARG A 73 6.14 -3.32 -13.77
CA ARG A 73 6.24 -4.36 -14.81
C ARG A 73 4.89 -4.98 -15.14
N GLN A 74 4.10 -5.32 -14.12
CA GLN A 74 2.75 -5.86 -14.32
C GLN A 74 1.86 -4.86 -15.05
N ARG A 75 1.94 -3.57 -14.69
CA ARG A 75 1.14 -2.51 -15.32
C ARG A 75 1.51 -2.26 -16.79
N ALA A 76 2.78 -2.45 -17.16
CA ALA A 76 3.25 -2.27 -18.53
C ALA A 76 2.62 -3.24 -19.56
N THR A 77 1.96 -4.31 -19.10
CA THR A 77 1.28 -5.29 -19.96
C THR A 77 -0.03 -4.79 -20.60
N GLY A 78 -0.50 -3.59 -20.27
CA GLY A 78 -1.58 -2.88 -20.96
C GLY A 78 -3.01 -3.22 -20.53
N THR A 79 -3.23 -4.31 -19.79
CA THR A 79 -4.56 -4.72 -19.28
C THR A 79 -4.60 -4.93 -17.76
N SER A 80 -3.67 -4.31 -17.05
CA SER A 80 -3.52 -4.51 -15.61
C SER A 80 -4.72 -3.96 -14.81
N PRO A 81 -5.27 -4.73 -13.85
CA PRO A 81 -6.31 -4.27 -12.93
C PRO A 81 -5.78 -3.35 -11.82
N ILE A 82 -4.47 -3.07 -11.82
CA ILE A 82 -3.83 -2.23 -10.81
C ILE A 82 -4.14 -0.77 -11.07
N VAL A 83 -4.84 -0.13 -10.14
CA VAL A 83 -5.26 1.28 -10.21
C VAL A 83 -4.42 2.21 -9.36
N GLY A 84 -3.57 1.66 -8.48
CA GLY A 84 -2.69 2.46 -7.63
C GLY A 84 -1.83 1.62 -6.70
N ILE A 85 -0.97 2.32 -5.96
CA ILE A 85 -0.14 1.76 -4.90
C ILE A 85 -0.37 2.50 -3.58
N MET A 86 -0.04 1.85 -2.47
CA MET A 86 0.14 2.48 -1.17
C MET A 86 1.60 2.26 -0.72
N MET A 87 2.24 3.31 -0.20
CA MET A 87 3.64 3.30 0.22
C MET A 87 3.76 4.00 1.57
N GLU A 88 4.58 3.45 2.46
CA GLU A 88 4.92 4.06 3.75
C GLU A 88 6.31 4.69 3.68
N SER A 89 6.35 6.02 3.65
CA SER A 89 7.55 6.83 3.62
C SER A 89 7.51 7.98 4.62
N ASN A 90 8.68 8.44 5.03
CA ASN A 90 8.85 9.59 5.90
C ASN A 90 10.15 10.33 5.56
N LEU A 91 10.39 11.48 6.20
CA LEU A 91 11.63 12.26 5.99
C LEU A 91 12.87 11.42 6.33
N VAL A 92 12.82 10.72 7.46
CA VAL A 92 13.86 9.81 7.94
C VAL A 92 13.33 8.38 7.89
N GLY A 93 14.09 7.49 7.27
CA GLY A 93 13.74 6.08 7.12
C GLY A 93 13.74 5.29 8.44
N GLY A 94 13.15 4.10 8.39
CA GLY A 94 13.01 3.21 9.55
C GLY A 94 11.91 3.65 10.51
N LYS A 95 12.07 3.29 11.79
CA LYS A 95 11.15 3.61 12.88
C LYS A 95 11.90 3.83 14.20
N GLN A 96 11.24 4.51 15.13
CA GLN A 96 11.69 4.75 16.50
C GLN A 96 10.59 4.38 17.51
N SER A 97 10.97 4.15 18.77
CA SER A 97 10.03 3.83 19.85
C SER A 97 9.75 5.04 20.74
N LEU A 98 8.48 5.30 21.00
CA LEU A 98 8.03 6.28 22.01
C LEU A 98 8.52 5.95 23.42
N GLU A 99 8.68 4.65 23.72
CA GLU A 99 9.02 4.15 25.06
C GLU A 99 10.52 4.12 25.31
N SER A 100 11.34 4.56 24.36
CA SER A 100 12.81 4.52 24.46
C SER A 100 13.37 5.47 25.52
N GLY A 101 12.59 6.48 25.95
CA GLY A 101 13.05 7.55 26.84
C GLY A 101 14.06 8.51 26.20
N GLN A 102 14.37 8.33 24.91
CA GLN A 102 15.24 9.23 24.15
C GLN A 102 14.42 10.33 23.47
N PRO A 103 15.00 11.52 23.24
CA PRO A 103 14.37 12.52 22.37
C PRO A 103 14.07 11.94 21.00
N LEU A 104 12.85 12.15 20.50
CA LEU A 104 12.44 11.64 19.20
C LEU A 104 13.21 12.33 18.06
N VAL A 105 13.61 11.56 17.07
CA VAL A 105 14.14 12.07 15.81
C VAL A 105 12.99 12.67 15.02
N TYR A 106 13.10 13.95 14.69
CA TYR A 106 12.11 14.62 13.84
C TYR A 106 12.02 13.93 12.47
N GLY A 107 10.79 13.66 12.03
CA GLY A 107 10.55 13.06 10.71
C GLY A 107 10.82 11.55 10.61
N GLN A 108 11.00 10.84 11.73
CA GLN A 108 11.08 9.37 11.75
C GLN A 108 9.80 8.77 12.34
N SER A 109 9.29 7.68 11.74
CA SER A 109 8.03 7.03 12.16
C SER A 109 8.11 6.46 13.58
N ILE A 110 7.02 6.58 14.36
CA ILE A 110 6.87 5.95 15.68
C ILE A 110 6.06 4.64 15.64
N THR A 111 5.63 4.21 14.44
CA THR A 111 4.80 3.00 14.24
C THR A 111 5.54 1.98 13.37
N ASP A 112 5.07 1.72 12.16
CA ASP A 112 5.75 0.86 11.20
C ASP A 112 6.95 1.61 10.57
N GLY A 113 7.93 0.83 10.10
CA GLY A 113 9.10 1.41 9.45
C GLY A 113 8.75 2.01 8.10
N CYS A 114 9.34 3.14 7.77
CA CYS A 114 9.10 3.84 6.51
C CYS A 114 10.37 3.90 5.64
N LEU A 115 10.19 4.07 4.34
CA LEU A 115 11.29 4.53 3.47
C LEU A 115 11.73 5.94 3.87
N SER A 116 13.01 6.26 3.62
CA SER A 116 13.50 7.64 3.71
C SER A 116 12.99 8.49 2.54
N TRP A 117 13.21 9.80 2.63
CA TRP A 117 12.88 10.72 1.54
C TRP A 117 13.64 10.40 0.24
N GLU A 118 14.92 10.06 0.33
CA GLU A 118 15.76 9.70 -0.80
C GLU A 118 15.24 8.45 -1.51
N SER A 119 14.94 7.38 -0.75
CA SER A 119 14.35 6.16 -1.30
C SER A 119 12.94 6.39 -1.86
N THR A 120 12.19 7.33 -1.29
CA THR A 120 10.87 7.72 -1.80
C THR A 120 10.97 8.34 -3.18
N LEU A 121 11.89 9.30 -3.37
CA LEU A 121 12.11 9.94 -4.67
C LEU A 121 12.54 8.91 -5.72
N ALA A 122 13.51 8.06 -5.41
CA ALA A 122 13.96 7.00 -6.31
C ALA A 122 12.83 6.01 -6.67
N THR A 123 11.95 5.69 -5.73
CA THR A 123 10.78 4.83 -5.99
C THR A 123 9.78 5.51 -6.91
N PHE A 124 9.52 6.82 -6.73
CA PHE A 124 8.64 7.57 -7.62
C PHE A 124 9.18 7.67 -9.05
N GLU A 125 10.49 7.82 -9.24
CA GLU A 125 11.10 7.79 -10.57
C GLU A 125 10.85 6.48 -11.31
N THR A 126 10.71 5.36 -10.58
CA THR A 126 10.37 4.05 -11.18
C THR A 126 8.89 3.96 -11.60
N LEU A 127 8.02 4.76 -10.97
CA LEU A 127 6.57 4.74 -11.18
C LEU A 127 6.07 5.71 -12.28
N ALA A 128 6.90 6.71 -12.63
CA ALA A 128 6.59 7.77 -13.60
C ALA A 128 6.75 7.29 -15.05
#